data_AF-A0A434S2F7-F1
#
_entry.id   AF-A0A434S2F7-F1
#
_cell.length_a   1.000
_cell.length_b   1.000
_cell.length_c   1.000
_cell.angle_alpha   90.00
_cell.angle_beta   90.00
_cell.angle_gamma   90.00
#
_symmetry.space_group_name_H-M   'P 1'
#
loop_
_entity.id
_entity.type
_entity.pdbx_description
1 polymer ?
#
loop_
_entity_poly.entity_id
_entity_poly.type
_entity_poly.pdbx_seq_one_letter_code
_entity_poly.pdbx_strand_id
1 'polypeptide(L)'
;PWLQAFVAGLPSWAGWLSGIIAGILLTMGMALLVAPVTAIVAGLFLDDIAEVVERTDYPGDLPGRAVPVLQSLALAIKFFGVVILGNIVALLLLLVPGINLAAFFIVNGYLLGREFFEFAAMRFRPEAEAKALRRKYAGTVFLAGLLIAVFLAVPLLNLLTPLFAAAMMVRLHKAVSARDPVQPNSRKSA
;
A
#
# COMPACT_ATOMS: atom_id res chain seq x y z
N PRO A 1 -40.35 11.96 12.83
CA PRO A 1 -41.74 12.11 12.34
C PRO A 1 -41.93 11.69 10.86
N TRP A 2 -41.12 12.20 9.93
CA TRP A 2 -41.27 11.93 8.48
C TRP A 2 -40.75 10.54 8.03
N LEU A 3 -39.70 10.02 8.70
CA LEU A 3 -39.19 8.66 8.45
C LEU A 3 -40.22 7.56 8.78
N GLN A 4 -41.05 7.76 9.81
CA GLN A 4 -42.06 6.78 10.20
C GLN A 4 -43.17 6.64 9.15
N ALA A 5 -43.55 7.73 8.47
CA ALA A 5 -44.55 7.71 7.40
C ALA A 5 -44.06 6.95 6.16
N PHE A 6 -42.75 6.97 5.89
CA PHE A 6 -42.15 6.22 4.78
C PHE A 6 -42.01 4.72 5.08
N VAL A 7 -41.87 4.37 6.36
CA VAL A 7 -41.67 2.99 6.84
C VAL A 7 -43.00 2.29 7.17
N ALA A 8 -44.08 3.04 7.43
CA ALA A 8 -45.38 2.52 7.86
C ALA A 8 -46.10 1.60 6.85
N GLY A 9 -45.68 1.56 5.58
CA GLY A 9 -46.24 0.69 4.54
C GLY A 9 -45.38 -0.51 4.15
N LEU A 10 -44.21 -0.69 4.79
CA LEU A 10 -43.28 -1.75 4.44
C LEU A 10 -43.63 -3.05 5.17
N PRO A 11 -43.56 -4.21 4.48
CA PRO A 11 -43.72 -5.51 5.12
C PRO A 11 -42.75 -5.69 6.30
N SER A 12 -43.14 -6.44 7.34
CA SER A 12 -42.32 -6.62 8.54
C SER A 12 -40.89 -7.09 8.26
N TRP A 13 -40.67 -7.88 7.21
CA TRP A 13 -39.34 -8.34 6.77
C TRP A 13 -38.45 -7.22 6.19
N ALA A 14 -39.04 -6.16 5.64
CA ALA A 14 -38.31 -5.03 5.06
C ALA A 14 -37.66 -4.16 6.14
N GLY A 15 -38.24 -4.11 7.34
CA GLY A 15 -37.61 -3.51 8.52
C GLY A 15 -36.30 -4.23 8.90
N TRP A 16 -36.30 -5.56 8.93
CA TRP A 16 -35.09 -6.36 9.17
C TRP A 16 -34.02 -6.14 8.08
N LEU A 17 -34.43 -6.10 6.82
CA LEU A 17 -33.53 -5.84 5.69
C LEU A 17 -32.89 -4.45 5.79
N SER A 18 -33.66 -3.42 6.14
CA SER A 18 -33.15 -2.07 6.36
C SER A 18 -32.18 -1.99 7.53
N GLY A 19 -32.41 -2.75 8.62
CA GLY A 19 -31.49 -2.84 9.75
C GLY A 19 -30.16 -3.49 9.38
N ILE A 20 -30.19 -4.55 8.58
CA ILE A 20 -28.97 -5.21 8.07
C ILE A 20 -28.20 -4.28 7.14
N ILE A 21 -28.88 -3.63 6.19
CA ILE A 21 -28.25 -2.68 5.25
C ILE A 21 -27.65 -1.50 6.01
N ALA A 22 -28.39 -0.91 6.96
CA ALA A 22 -27.88 0.17 7.80
C ALA A 22 -26.69 -0.28 8.66
N GLY A 23 -26.73 -1.49 9.22
CA GLY A 23 -25.62 -2.08 9.99
C GLY A 23 -24.36 -2.28 9.14
N ILE A 24 -24.51 -2.78 7.91
CA ILE A 24 -23.40 -2.93 6.96
C ILE A 24 -22.85 -1.55 6.56
N LEU A 25 -23.70 -0.59 6.19
CA LEU A 25 -23.30 0.77 5.84
C LEU A 25 -22.59 1.48 7.00
N LEU A 26 -23.10 1.34 8.22
CA LEU A 26 -22.49 1.90 9.42
C LEU A 26 -21.14 1.26 9.70
N THR A 27 -21.04 -0.06 9.60
CA THR A 27 -19.79 -0.80 9.83
C THR A 27 -18.74 -0.44 8.78
N MET A 28 -19.12 -0.36 7.50
CA MET A 28 -18.24 0.06 6.43
C MET A 28 -17.83 1.54 6.56
N GLY A 29 -18.76 2.41 6.96
CA GLY A 29 -18.47 3.82 7.25
C GLY A 29 -17.46 3.96 8.39
N MET A 30 -17.64 3.22 9.48
CA MET A 30 -16.70 3.20 10.60
C MET A 30 -15.34 2.63 10.21
N ALA A 31 -15.30 1.52 9.46
CA ALA A 31 -14.07 0.92 8.97
C ALA A 31 -13.28 1.87 8.04
N LEU A 32 -14.00 2.63 7.19
CA LEU A 32 -13.42 3.63 6.32
C LEU A 32 -12.81 4.81 7.10
N LEU A 33 -13.35 5.15 8.26
CA LEU A 33 -12.85 6.23 9.12
C LEU A 33 -11.59 5.85 9.92
N VAL A 34 -11.31 4.56 10.11
CA VAL A 34 -10.13 4.10 10.84
C VAL A 34 -8.84 4.60 10.18
N ALA A 35 -8.73 4.46 8.85
CA ALA A 35 -7.53 4.87 8.11
C ALA A 35 -7.21 6.39 8.19
N PRO A 36 -8.14 7.32 7.90
CA PRO A 36 -7.88 8.75 8.03
C PRO A 36 -7.65 9.19 9.47
N VAL A 37 -8.37 8.65 10.45
CA VAL A 37 -8.13 8.96 11.87
C VAL A 37 -6.73 8.51 12.29
N THR A 38 -6.33 7.30 11.90
CA THR A 38 -4.98 6.77 12.18
C THR A 38 -3.90 7.59 11.51
N ALA A 39 -4.12 8.06 10.27
CA ALA A 39 -3.17 8.91 9.56
C ALA A 39 -3.01 10.31 10.20
N ILE A 40 -4.11 10.90 10.69
CA ILE A 40 -4.06 12.17 11.43
C ILE A 40 -3.28 11.99 12.74
N VAL A 41 -3.59 10.93 13.51
CA VAL A 41 -2.91 10.63 14.76
C VAL A 41 -1.42 10.35 14.52
N ALA A 42 -1.09 9.50 13.55
CA ALA A 42 0.30 9.20 13.21
C ALA A 42 1.07 10.46 12.76
N GLY A 43 0.43 11.36 12.00
CA GLY A 43 1.03 12.63 11.60
C GLY A 43 1.28 13.60 12.76
N LEU A 44 0.44 13.56 13.80
CA LEU A 44 0.62 14.40 15.01
C LEU A 44 1.77 13.93 15.90
N PHE A 45 2.01 12.63 15.98
CA PHE A 45 3.04 12.03 16.86
C PHE A 45 4.33 11.65 16.13
N LEU A 46 4.41 11.85 14.82
CA LEU A 46 5.56 11.42 14.00
C LEU A 46 6.86 12.12 14.42
N ASP A 47 6.79 13.44 14.63
CA ASP A 47 7.96 14.26 14.97
C ASP A 47 8.45 13.94 16.40
N ASP A 48 7.53 13.76 17.35
CA ASP A 48 7.85 13.38 18.74
C ASP A 48 8.57 12.03 18.81
N ILE A 49 8.12 11.04 18.02
CA ILE A 49 8.74 9.72 17.95
C ILE A 49 10.11 9.79 17.26
N ALA A 50 10.25 10.60 16.21
CA ALA A 50 11.50 10.79 15.51
C ALA A 50 12.59 11.42 16.41
N GLU A 51 12.22 12.44 17.19
CA GLU A 51 13.14 13.10 18.12
C GLU A 51 13.63 12.14 19.23
N VAL A 52 12.76 11.28 19.75
CA VAL A 52 13.13 10.27 20.76
C VAL A 52 14.09 9.23 20.17
N VAL A 53 13.86 8.76 18.95
CA VAL A 53 14.74 7.77 18.29
C VAL A 53 16.10 8.37 17.94
N GLU A 54 16.16 9.59 17.41
CA GLU A 54 17.43 10.28 17.11
C GLU A 54 18.30 10.43 18.35
N ARG A 55 17.70 10.82 19.49
CA ARG A 55 18.42 10.95 20.78
C ARG A 55 18.92 9.63 21.35
N THR A 56 18.21 8.53 21.10
CA THR A 56 18.47 7.26 21.80
C THR A 56 19.37 6.34 20.98
N ASP A 57 19.13 6.24 19.67
CA ASP A 57 19.80 5.26 18.80
C ASP A 57 20.91 5.87 17.93
N TYR A 58 20.88 7.18 17.65
CA TYR A 58 21.85 7.87 16.77
C TYR A 58 22.42 9.17 17.37
N PRO A 59 23.03 9.12 18.57
CA PRO A 59 23.46 10.32 19.30
C PRO A 59 24.58 11.14 18.63
N GLY A 60 25.18 10.64 17.54
CA GLY A 60 26.29 11.28 16.82
C GLY A 60 25.92 11.94 15.48
N ASP A 61 24.68 11.77 15.00
CA ASP A 61 24.25 12.35 13.73
C ASP A 61 23.69 13.77 13.91
N LEU A 62 23.73 14.58 12.84
CA LEU A 62 23.10 15.90 12.82
C LEU A 62 21.57 15.74 12.91
N PRO A 63 20.88 16.48 13.80
CA PRO A 63 19.45 16.33 14.01
C PRO A 63 18.65 16.59 12.73
N GLY A 64 17.63 15.75 12.50
CA GLY A 64 16.74 15.86 11.36
C GLY A 64 15.98 17.19 11.35
N ARG A 65 15.72 17.75 10.17
CA ARG A 65 14.85 18.92 10.04
C ARG A 65 13.39 18.48 10.03
N ALA A 66 12.58 19.05 10.92
CA ALA A 66 11.13 18.82 10.97
C ALA A 66 10.49 19.02 9.59
N VAL A 67 9.63 18.07 9.20
CA VAL A 67 8.98 18.11 7.90
C VAL A 67 7.85 19.15 7.96
N PRO A 68 7.78 20.12 7.03
CA PRO A 68 6.75 21.14 7.08
C PRO A 68 5.34 20.51 7.06
N VAL A 69 4.47 20.95 7.96
CA VAL A 69 3.07 20.46 8.11
C VAL A 69 2.33 20.36 6.78
N LEU A 70 2.57 21.31 5.87
CA LEU A 70 1.96 21.35 4.54
C LEU A 70 2.45 20.22 3.61
N GLN A 71 3.70 19.79 3.74
CA GLN A 71 4.26 18.63 3.02
C GLN A 71 3.73 17.32 3.59
N SER A 72 3.63 17.21 4.92
CA SER A 72 3.03 16.05 5.60
C SER A 72 1.57 15.88 5.21
N LEU A 73 0.82 16.98 5.09
CA LEU A 73 -0.56 16.98 4.62
C LEU A 73 -0.68 16.51 3.16
N ALA A 74 0.22 16.95 2.27
CA ALA A 74 0.23 16.48 0.88
C ALA A 74 0.54 14.97 0.77
N LEU A 75 1.44 14.45 1.60
CA LEU A 75 1.70 13.01 1.70
C LEU A 75 0.48 12.25 2.22
N ALA A 76 -0.18 12.76 3.26
CA ALA A 76 -1.39 12.17 3.83
C ALA A 76 -2.53 12.10 2.80
N ILE A 77 -2.73 13.15 2.00
CA ILE A 77 -3.74 13.18 0.93
C ILE A 77 -3.41 12.16 -0.16
N LYS A 78 -2.13 12.04 -0.56
CA LYS A 78 -1.70 11.03 -1.53
C LYS A 78 -1.94 9.61 -1.00
N PHE A 79 -1.64 9.37 0.27
CA PHE A 79 -1.87 8.08 0.92
C PHE A 79 -3.37 7.76 1.04
N PHE A 80 -4.18 8.76 1.40
CA PHE A 80 -5.63 8.65 1.45
C PHE A 80 -6.23 8.27 0.09
N GLY A 81 -5.75 8.87 -1.00
CA GLY A 81 -6.18 8.52 -2.36
C GLY A 81 -5.85 7.07 -2.74
N VAL A 82 -4.66 6.58 -2.37
CA VAL A 82 -4.25 5.18 -2.59
C VAL A 82 -5.13 4.21 -1.78
N VAL A 83 -5.43 4.55 -0.52
CA VAL A 83 -6.28 3.73 0.36
C VAL A 83 -7.72 3.66 -0.15
N ILE A 84 -8.27 4.77 -0.65
CA ILE A 84 -9.61 4.80 -1.26
C ILE A 84 -9.66 3.92 -2.51
N LEU A 85 -8.67 4.05 -3.41
CA LEU A 85 -8.58 3.21 -4.60
C LEU A 85 -8.50 1.72 -4.24
N GLY A 86 -7.68 1.36 -3.25
CA GLY A 86 -7.57 -0.01 -2.75
C GLY A 86 -8.89 -0.55 -2.20
N ASN A 87 -9.64 0.28 -1.45
CA ASN A 87 -10.94 -0.11 -0.89
C ASN A 87 -12.01 -0.28 -1.98
N ILE A 88 -12.06 0.59 -2.98
CA ILE A 88 -12.99 0.45 -4.12
C ILE A 88 -12.71 -0.85 -4.86
N VAL A 89 -11.44 -1.16 -5.12
CA VAL A 89 -11.04 -2.42 -5.75
C VAL A 89 -11.48 -3.62 -4.89
N ALA A 90 -11.25 -3.59 -3.58
CA ALA A 90 -11.68 -4.65 -2.66
C ALA A 90 -13.21 -4.84 -2.63
N LEU A 91 -13.98 -3.76 -2.76
CA LEU A 91 -15.44 -3.76 -2.75
C LEU A 91 -16.03 -4.36 -4.05
N LEU A 92 -15.45 -4.03 -5.21
CA LEU A 92 -15.81 -4.63 -6.50
C LEU A 92 -15.50 -6.12 -6.54
N LEU A 93 -14.39 -6.47 -5.92
CA LEU A 93 -13.92 -7.83 -5.78
C LEU A 93 -14.88 -8.67 -4.91
N LEU A 94 -15.56 -8.09 -3.92
CA LEU A 94 -16.49 -8.81 -3.02
C LEU A 94 -17.65 -9.52 -3.75
N LEU A 95 -17.99 -9.11 -4.98
CA LEU A 95 -19.15 -9.62 -5.74
C LEU A 95 -18.94 -10.98 -6.43
N VAL A 96 -17.72 -11.53 -6.52
CA VAL A 96 -17.48 -12.83 -7.18
C VAL A 96 -16.69 -13.79 -6.29
N PRO A 97 -17.36 -14.76 -5.62
CA PRO A 97 -16.69 -15.72 -4.74
C PRO A 97 -15.62 -16.52 -5.50
N GLY A 98 -14.42 -16.63 -4.94
CA GLY A 98 -13.31 -17.42 -5.50
C GLY A 98 -12.52 -16.74 -6.64
N ILE A 99 -13.18 -16.14 -7.63
CA ILE A 99 -12.51 -15.40 -8.72
C ILE A 99 -11.85 -14.13 -8.19
N ASN A 100 -12.50 -13.46 -7.22
CA ASN A 100 -11.94 -12.32 -6.54
C ASN A 100 -10.55 -12.61 -5.98
N LEU A 101 -10.40 -13.68 -5.20
CA LEU A 101 -9.15 -13.96 -4.51
C LEU A 101 -8.00 -14.17 -5.51
N ALA A 102 -8.25 -14.95 -6.56
CA ALA A 102 -7.28 -15.15 -7.64
C ALA A 102 -6.97 -13.84 -8.38
N ALA A 103 -7.99 -13.06 -8.75
CA ALA A 103 -7.83 -11.78 -9.42
C ALA A 103 -7.08 -10.77 -8.54
N PHE A 104 -7.38 -10.71 -7.25
CA PHE A 104 -6.70 -9.88 -6.26
C PHE A 104 -5.20 -10.18 -6.25
N PHE A 105 -4.83 -11.45 -6.09
CA PHE A 105 -3.43 -11.85 -6.02
C PHE A 105 -2.69 -11.67 -7.35
N ILE A 106 -3.33 -12.01 -8.47
CA ILE A 106 -2.71 -11.88 -9.79
C ILE A 106 -2.54 -10.39 -10.15
N VAL A 107 -3.58 -9.58 -9.99
CA VAL A 107 -3.55 -8.17 -10.36
C VAL A 107 -2.62 -7.39 -9.42
N ASN A 108 -2.79 -7.51 -8.10
CA ASN A 108 -1.92 -6.82 -7.15
C ASN A 108 -0.49 -7.35 -7.25
N GLY A 109 -0.29 -8.66 -7.40
CA GLY A 109 1.04 -9.24 -7.56
C GLY A 109 1.75 -8.71 -8.81
N TYR A 110 1.04 -8.61 -9.92
CA TYR A 110 1.60 -8.03 -11.15
C TYR A 110 1.89 -6.54 -11.04
N LEU A 111 0.95 -5.75 -10.51
CA LEU A 111 1.09 -4.31 -10.37
C LEU A 111 2.22 -3.95 -9.41
N LEU A 112 2.17 -4.49 -8.19
CA LEU A 112 3.18 -4.25 -7.14
C LEU A 112 4.55 -4.76 -7.60
N GLY A 113 4.58 -5.96 -8.19
CA GLY A 113 5.81 -6.54 -8.75
C GLY A 113 6.47 -5.59 -9.73
N ARG A 114 5.73 -5.17 -10.76
CA ARG A 114 6.22 -4.27 -11.81
C ARG A 114 6.70 -2.94 -11.24
N GLU A 115 5.85 -2.27 -10.47
CA GLU A 115 6.04 -0.88 -10.07
C GLU A 115 7.16 -0.74 -9.02
N PHE A 116 7.16 -1.56 -7.97
CA PHE A 116 8.22 -1.53 -6.96
C PHE A 116 9.57 -2.00 -7.51
N PHE A 117 9.59 -2.96 -8.44
CA PHE A 117 10.84 -3.36 -9.09
C PHE A 117 11.41 -2.24 -9.96
N GLU A 118 10.58 -1.57 -10.76
CA GLU A 118 11.02 -0.44 -11.57
C GLU A 118 11.54 0.70 -10.69
N PHE A 119 10.85 1.05 -9.59
CA PHE A 119 11.36 2.03 -8.62
C PHE A 119 12.70 1.64 -8.01
N ALA A 120 12.86 0.36 -7.63
CA ALA A 120 14.12 -0.13 -7.08
C ALA A 120 15.26 -0.12 -8.12
N ALA A 121 14.98 -0.49 -9.37
CA ALA A 121 15.95 -0.53 -10.44
C ALA A 121 16.35 0.87 -10.95
N MET A 122 15.41 1.82 -10.98
CA MET A 122 15.65 3.20 -11.41
C MET A 122 16.62 3.97 -10.49
N ARG A 123 16.84 3.51 -9.24
CA ARG A 123 17.92 4.03 -8.39
C ARG A 123 19.33 3.74 -8.92
N PHE A 124 19.47 2.76 -9.82
CA PHE A 124 20.78 2.28 -10.28
C PHE A 124 20.96 2.33 -11.80
N ARG A 125 19.86 2.45 -12.57
CA ARG A 125 19.89 2.45 -14.04
C ARG A 125 18.82 3.38 -14.64
N PRO A 126 19.00 3.85 -15.88
CA PRO A 126 17.97 4.61 -16.59
C PRO A 126 16.65 3.81 -16.74
N GLU A 127 15.53 4.52 -16.84
CA GLU A 127 14.19 3.93 -16.91
C GLU A 127 14.05 2.87 -18.02
N ALA A 128 14.61 3.14 -19.20
CA ALA A 128 14.55 2.20 -20.33
C ALA A 128 15.25 0.86 -20.02
N GLU A 129 16.39 0.91 -19.34
CA GLU A 129 17.14 -0.27 -18.91
C GLU A 129 16.42 -1.01 -17.77
N ALA A 130 15.82 -0.28 -16.83
CA ALA A 130 15.02 -0.85 -15.75
C ALA A 130 13.82 -1.66 -16.31
N LYS A 131 13.12 -1.11 -17.30
CA LYS A 131 12.02 -1.78 -18.01
C LYS A 131 12.49 -3.01 -18.78
N ALA A 132 13.63 -2.94 -19.45
CA ALA A 132 14.21 -4.08 -20.16
C ALA A 132 14.59 -5.22 -19.19
N LEU A 133 15.23 -4.89 -18.06
CA LEU A 133 15.59 -5.85 -17.03
C LEU A 133 14.37 -6.50 -16.38
N ARG A 134 13.33 -5.71 -16.08
CA ARG A 134 12.05 -6.24 -15.60
C ARG A 134 11.46 -7.22 -16.61
N ARG A 135 11.42 -6.88 -17.90
CA ARG A 135 10.83 -7.74 -18.94
C ARG A 135 11.60 -9.06 -19.07
N LYS A 136 12.92 -9.04 -18.91
CA LYS A 136 13.77 -10.23 -18.89
C LYS A 136 13.50 -11.15 -17.70
N TYR A 137 13.23 -10.58 -16.52
CA TYR A 137 12.96 -11.32 -15.28
C TYR A 137 11.49 -11.24 -14.83
N ALA A 138 10.56 -11.11 -15.77
CA ALA A 138 9.16 -10.81 -15.48
C ALA A 138 8.49 -11.84 -14.56
N GLY A 139 8.80 -13.14 -14.73
CA GLY A 139 8.29 -14.20 -13.87
C GLY A 139 8.75 -14.08 -12.42
N THR A 140 10.04 -13.80 -12.20
CA THR A 140 10.60 -13.61 -10.84
C THR A 140 10.07 -12.33 -10.20
N VAL A 141 9.95 -11.25 -10.97
CA VAL A 141 9.37 -9.98 -10.50
C VAL A 141 7.90 -10.16 -10.13
N PHE A 142 7.15 -10.91 -10.93
CA PHE A 142 5.75 -11.25 -10.64
C PHE A 142 5.61 -12.10 -9.37
N LEU A 143 6.42 -13.14 -9.20
CA LEU A 143 6.44 -13.98 -7.99
C LEU A 143 6.77 -13.16 -6.73
N ALA A 144 7.74 -12.26 -6.81
CA ALA A 144 8.04 -11.34 -5.73
C ALA A 144 6.84 -10.42 -5.45
N GLY A 145 6.23 -9.86 -6.50
CA GLY A 145 4.98 -9.10 -6.37
C GLY A 145 3.85 -9.87 -5.70
N LEU A 146 3.70 -11.17 -5.99
CA LEU A 146 2.72 -12.05 -5.36
C LEU A 146 2.96 -12.18 -3.86
N LEU A 147 4.23 -12.29 -3.42
CA LEU A 147 4.57 -12.29 -1.98
C LEU A 147 4.22 -10.96 -1.31
N ILE A 148 4.42 -9.83 -2.00
CA ILE A 148 3.96 -8.52 -1.50
C ILE A 148 2.44 -8.50 -1.38
N ALA A 149 1.72 -9.04 -2.37
CA ALA A 149 0.26 -9.11 -2.33
C ALA A 149 -0.27 -9.96 -1.16
N VAL A 150 0.48 -10.98 -0.71
CA VAL A 150 0.16 -11.75 0.52
C VAL A 150 0.30 -10.88 1.77
N PHE A 151 1.37 -10.09 1.87
CA PHE A 151 1.52 -9.14 2.99
C PHE A 151 0.43 -8.07 2.98
N LEU A 152 0.09 -7.55 1.79
CA LEU A 152 -1.02 -6.60 1.59
C LEU A 152 -2.38 -7.18 2.03
N ALA A 153 -2.61 -8.48 1.82
CA ALA A 153 -3.87 -9.14 2.16
C ALA A 153 -4.09 -9.27 3.68
N VAL A 154 -3.03 -9.24 4.49
CA VAL A 154 -3.12 -9.38 5.96
C VAL A 154 -3.20 -7.99 6.60
N PRO A 155 -4.28 -7.62 7.31
CA PRO A 155 -4.50 -6.25 7.78
C PRO A 155 -3.35 -5.65 8.61
N LEU A 156 -2.77 -6.43 9.53
CA LEU A 156 -1.65 -5.97 10.37
C LEU A 156 -0.34 -5.87 9.58
N LEU A 157 -0.07 -6.82 8.67
CA LEU A 157 1.13 -6.79 7.82
C LEU A 157 1.04 -5.70 6.75
N ASN A 158 -0.17 -5.30 6.37
CA ASN A 158 -0.40 -4.27 5.36
C ASN A 158 0.30 -2.94 5.70
N LEU A 159 0.36 -2.59 6.99
CA LEU A 159 1.09 -1.41 7.48
C LEU A 159 2.60 -1.49 7.17
N LEU A 160 3.16 -2.69 7.15
CA LEU A 160 4.57 -2.96 6.88
C LEU A 160 4.86 -3.30 5.41
N THR A 161 3.82 -3.56 4.61
CA THR A 161 3.94 -3.95 3.19
C THR A 161 4.79 -2.98 2.38
N PRO A 162 4.67 -1.65 2.48
CA PRO A 162 5.50 -0.74 1.69
C PRO A 162 7.00 -0.88 2.01
N LEU A 163 7.35 -1.03 3.29
CA LEU A 163 8.73 -1.24 3.73
C LEU A 163 9.27 -2.58 3.24
N PHE A 164 8.47 -3.63 3.39
CA PHE A 164 8.80 -4.97 2.92
C PHE A 164 9.00 -5.00 1.40
N ALA A 165 8.06 -4.43 0.63
CA ALA A 165 8.11 -4.35 -0.83
C ALA A 165 9.37 -3.64 -1.32
N ALA A 166 9.69 -2.48 -0.75
CA ALA A 166 10.89 -1.72 -1.11
C ALA A 166 12.16 -2.53 -0.83
N ALA A 167 12.30 -3.09 0.37
CA ALA A 167 13.48 -3.84 0.77
C ALA A 167 13.66 -5.13 -0.07
N MET A 168 12.56 -5.84 -0.34
CA MET A 168 12.59 -7.06 -1.13
C MET A 168 12.90 -6.78 -2.61
N MET A 169 12.33 -5.73 -3.21
CA MET A 169 12.59 -5.40 -4.61
C MET A 169 14.00 -4.88 -4.86
N VAL A 170 14.59 -4.16 -3.89
CA VAL A 170 16.02 -3.79 -3.96
C VAL A 170 16.91 -5.03 -3.93
N ARG A 171 16.63 -5.98 -3.03
CA ARG A 171 17.34 -7.26 -2.98
C ARG A 171 17.17 -8.06 -4.26
N LEU A 172 15.95 -8.11 -4.80
CA LEU A 172 15.67 -8.78 -6.06
C LEU A 172 16.44 -8.14 -7.21
N HIS A 173 16.43 -6.80 -7.33
CA HIS A 173 17.17 -6.06 -8.33
C HIS A 173 18.68 -6.39 -8.26
N LYS A 174 19.27 -6.39 -7.07
CA LYS A 174 20.68 -6.77 -6.87
C LYS A 174 20.93 -8.22 -7.30
N ALA A 175 20.05 -9.15 -6.93
CA ALA A 175 20.19 -10.56 -7.27
C ALA A 175 20.09 -10.81 -8.79
N VAL A 176 19.11 -10.21 -9.48
CA VAL A 176 18.97 -10.36 -10.94
C VAL A 176 20.07 -9.62 -11.69
N SER A 177 20.53 -8.47 -11.20
CA SER A 177 21.63 -7.71 -11.81
C SER A 177 22.98 -8.43 -11.69
N ALA A 178 23.21 -9.17 -10.61
CA ALA A 178 24.41 -10.00 -10.45
C ALA A 178 24.42 -11.21 -11.40
N ARG A 179 23.23 -11.69 -11.80
CA ARG A 179 23.05 -12.79 -12.75
C ARG A 179 23.01 -12.32 -14.20
N ASP A 180 22.93 -11.02 -14.45
CA ASP A 180 22.89 -10.47 -15.80
C ASP A 180 24.31 -10.09 -16.27
N PRO A 181 24.88 -10.80 -17.26
CA PRO A 181 26.26 -10.57 -17.72
C PRO A 181 26.45 -9.24 -18.47
N VAL A 182 25.38 -8.48 -18.74
CA VAL A 182 25.43 -7.18 -19.44
C VAL A 182 25.77 -6.03 -18.48
N GLN A 183 26.64 -6.23 -17.48
CA GLN A 183 27.22 -5.11 -16.71
C GLN A 183 28.56 -4.71 -17.33
N PRO A 184 28.67 -3.56 -18.03
CA PRO A 184 29.95 -2.90 -18.19
C PRO A 184 30.38 -2.41 -16.81
N ASN A 185 31.37 -3.09 -16.25
CA ASN A 185 32.29 -2.68 -15.20
C ASN A 185 32.20 -1.20 -14.76
N SER A 186 31.45 -0.88 -13.70
CA SER A 186 31.55 0.41 -12.99
C SER A 186 32.37 0.32 -11.70
N ARG A 187 33.13 -0.76 -11.48
CA ARG A 187 34.16 -0.83 -10.44
C ARG A 187 35.48 -0.21 -10.92
N LYS A 188 35.49 1.04 -11.40
CA LYS A 188 36.73 1.84 -11.58
C LYS A 188 36.46 3.34 -11.59
N SER A 189 36.39 3.92 -10.40
CA SER A 189 36.81 5.29 -10.06
C SER A 189 36.58 5.45 -8.55
N ALA A 190 37.60 5.18 -7.75
CA ALA A 190 38.62 6.13 -7.27
C ALA A 190 38.21 6.67 -5.90
#